data_AF-A0A8I1V2D0-F1
#
_entry.id   AF-A0A8I1V2D0-F1
#
_cell.length_a   1.000
_cell.length_b   1.000
_cell.length_c   1.000
_cell.angle_alpha   90.00
_cell.angle_beta   90.00
_cell.angle_gamma   90.00
#
_symmetry.space_group_name_H-M   'P 1'
#
loop_
_entity.id
_entity.type
_entity.pdbx_description
1 polymer ?
#
loop_
_entity_poly.entity_id
_entity_poly.type
_entity_poly.pdbx_seq_one_letter_code
_entity_poly.pdbx_strand_id
1 'polypeptide(L)'
;MTAPPAPPATTAVAAVAAPSAQEWISCPECGEGAMVDLAQRRAEDFCSNCDFPLFWARSAVVLMAGDETGASLRRLPGTVGRAATASVACPHCGEPNSPAAVNCIRCGLPMVVIAPEPEPELVYYAPEPEPEPEPEPEPDNSAIWIIAICMVVVILAVVLTLILQHR
;
A
#
# COMPACT_ATOMS: atom_id res chain seq x y z
N MET A 1 6.86 30.77 64.20
CA MET A 1 6.78 29.30 64.31
C MET A 1 5.31 28.95 64.50
N THR A 2 4.61 28.70 63.40
CA THR A 2 3.15 28.55 63.36
C THR A 2 2.86 27.06 63.21
N ALA A 3 2.13 26.47 64.16
CA ALA A 3 1.78 25.05 64.15
C ALA A 3 0.75 24.74 63.04
N PRO A 4 0.83 23.57 62.38
CA PRO A 4 -0.16 23.17 61.37
C PRO A 4 -1.49 22.77 62.01
N PRO A 5 -2.63 22.99 61.32
CA PRO A 5 -3.95 22.61 61.82
C PRO A 5 -4.14 21.08 61.83
N ALA A 6 -4.83 20.58 62.85
CA ALA A 6 -5.16 19.18 63.01
C ALA A 6 -6.16 18.69 61.94
N PRO A 7 -6.06 17.42 61.49
CA PRO A 7 -7.01 16.86 60.53
C PRO A 7 -8.41 16.68 61.15
N PRO A 8 -9.49 16.79 60.34
CA PRO A 8 -10.84 16.53 60.83
C PRO A 8 -11.04 15.05 61.14
N ALA A 9 -11.73 14.78 62.26
CA ALA A 9 -12.12 13.43 62.66
C ALA A 9 -13.21 12.90 61.71
N THR A 10 -12.91 11.80 61.03
CA THR A 10 -13.87 11.09 60.17
C THR A 10 -14.82 10.28 61.04
N THR A 11 -16.08 10.73 61.15
CA THR A 11 -17.15 9.95 61.76
C THR A 11 -17.48 8.76 60.86
N ALA A 12 -17.17 7.54 61.30
CA ALA A 12 -17.54 6.32 60.58
C ALA A 12 -19.06 6.13 60.64
N VAL A 13 -19.73 6.23 59.49
CA VAL A 13 -21.13 5.83 59.35
C VAL A 13 -21.15 4.30 59.31
N ALA A 14 -21.65 3.68 60.38
CA ALA A 14 -21.87 2.24 60.42
C ALA A 14 -22.92 1.86 59.36
N ALA A 15 -22.49 1.17 58.31
CA ALA A 15 -23.39 0.61 57.31
C ALA A 15 -24.24 -0.50 57.93
N VAL A 16 -25.56 -0.42 57.73
CA VAL A 16 -26.50 -1.48 58.09
C VAL A 16 -26.14 -2.73 57.26
N ALA A 17 -25.85 -3.84 57.94
CA ALA A 17 -25.44 -5.09 57.31
C ALA A 17 -26.58 -5.64 56.43
N ALA A 18 -26.34 -5.67 55.12
CA ALA A 18 -27.12 -6.49 54.20
C ALA A 18 -26.91 -7.98 54.52
N PRO A 19 -27.88 -8.87 54.23
CA PRO A 19 -27.67 -10.31 54.38
C PRO A 19 -26.46 -10.74 53.55
N SER A 20 -25.49 -11.38 54.21
CA SER A 20 -24.22 -11.77 53.60
C SER A 20 -24.45 -12.87 52.56
N ALA A 21 -24.19 -12.59 51.28
CA ALA A 21 -24.18 -13.60 50.23
C ALA A 21 -22.80 -14.28 50.20
N GLN A 22 -22.43 -14.86 51.35
CA GLN A 22 -21.18 -15.58 51.51
C GLN A 22 -21.26 -16.90 50.73
N GLU A 23 -20.41 -17.05 49.73
CA GLU A 23 -20.37 -18.23 48.86
C GLU A 23 -18.94 -18.78 48.79
N TRP A 24 -18.82 -20.11 48.70
CA TRP A 24 -17.56 -20.78 48.49
C TRP A 24 -17.17 -20.72 47.01
N ILE A 25 -16.01 -20.13 46.70
CA ILE A 25 -15.52 -19.98 45.33
C ILE A 25 -14.14 -20.61 45.20
N SER A 26 -13.97 -21.41 44.15
CA SER A 26 -12.66 -21.94 43.75
C SER A 26 -11.94 -20.95 42.84
N CYS A 27 -10.69 -20.66 43.16
CA CYS A 27 -9.81 -19.82 42.36
C CYS A 27 -9.64 -20.44 40.95
N PRO A 28 -9.91 -19.69 39.87
CA PRO A 28 -9.77 -20.22 38.52
C PRO A 28 -8.31 -20.39 38.07
N GLU A 29 -7.36 -19.74 38.77
CA GLU A 29 -5.96 -19.76 38.40
C GLU A 29 -5.20 -20.89 39.10
N CYS A 30 -5.42 -21.09 40.41
CA CYS A 30 -4.69 -22.07 41.21
C CYS A 30 -5.56 -23.15 41.87
N GLY A 31 -6.90 -23.06 41.78
CA GLY A 31 -7.82 -24.04 42.35
C GLY A 31 -8.12 -23.91 43.85
N GLU A 32 -7.45 -22.99 44.56
CA GLU A 32 -7.66 -22.79 46.01
C GLU A 32 -9.08 -22.29 46.29
N GLY A 33 -9.75 -22.87 47.29
CA GLY A 33 -11.12 -22.50 47.65
C GLY A 33 -11.16 -21.50 48.81
N ALA A 34 -12.01 -20.47 48.69
CA ALA A 34 -12.24 -19.52 49.78
C ALA A 34 -13.70 -19.08 49.85
N MET A 35 -14.11 -18.65 51.05
CA MET A 35 -15.41 -17.99 51.28
C MET A 35 -15.29 -16.51 50.90
N VAL A 36 -16.17 -16.02 50.04
CA VAL A 36 -16.22 -14.61 49.65
C VAL A 36 -17.65 -14.06 49.75
N ASP A 37 -17.79 -12.77 50.05
CA ASP A 37 -19.10 -12.10 50.09
C ASP A 37 -19.42 -11.53 48.71
N LEU A 38 -20.22 -12.24 47.92
CA LEU A 38 -20.59 -11.81 46.56
C LEU A 38 -21.44 -10.54 46.52
N ALA A 39 -22.05 -10.15 47.65
CA ALA A 39 -22.81 -8.90 47.72
C ALA A 39 -21.90 -7.66 47.75
N GLN A 40 -20.61 -7.84 48.04
CA GLN A 40 -19.64 -6.76 48.16
C GLN A 40 -18.37 -7.09 47.37
N ARG A 41 -17.50 -6.10 47.17
CA ARG A 41 -16.16 -6.32 46.63
C ARG A 41 -15.20 -5.84 47.68
N ARG A 42 -14.79 -6.74 48.57
CA ARG A 42 -13.89 -6.39 49.66
C ARG A 42 -12.44 -6.55 49.22
N ALA A 43 -11.56 -5.75 49.82
CA ALA A 43 -10.13 -5.84 49.54
C ALA A 43 -9.52 -7.13 50.10
N GLU A 44 -10.25 -7.83 50.98
CA GLU A 44 -9.83 -9.09 51.58
C GLU A 44 -10.19 -10.32 50.72
N ASP A 45 -11.04 -10.17 49.70
CA ASP A 45 -11.55 -11.26 48.85
C ASP A 45 -10.57 -11.59 47.69
N PHE A 46 -9.28 -11.71 48.03
CA PHE A 46 -8.21 -12.13 47.11
C PHE A 46 -7.75 -13.56 47.45
N CYS A 47 -7.34 -14.31 46.43
CA CYS A 47 -6.80 -15.64 46.63
C CYS A 47 -5.47 -15.55 47.40
N SER A 48 -5.39 -16.22 48.55
CA SER A 48 -4.18 -16.24 49.39
C SER A 48 -2.96 -16.87 48.74
N ASN A 49 -3.15 -17.65 47.66
CA ASN A 49 -2.06 -18.36 46.99
C ASN A 49 -1.51 -17.64 45.74
N CYS A 50 -2.36 -16.95 44.96
CA CYS A 50 -1.96 -16.32 43.69
C CYS A 50 -2.42 -14.86 43.52
N ASP A 51 -3.04 -14.28 44.55
CA ASP A 51 -3.53 -12.89 44.55
C ASP A 51 -4.58 -12.61 43.47
N PHE A 52 -5.27 -13.66 42.99
CA PHE A 52 -6.39 -13.53 42.09
C PHE A 52 -7.61 -12.92 42.81
N PRO A 53 -8.27 -11.88 42.27
CA PRO A 53 -9.46 -11.28 42.87
C PRO A 53 -10.69 -12.19 42.77
N LEU A 54 -11.01 -12.91 43.85
CA LEU A 54 -12.05 -13.96 43.86
C LEU A 54 -13.48 -13.43 43.68
N PHE A 55 -13.72 -12.16 44.03
CA PHE A 55 -15.01 -11.50 43.79
C PHE A 55 -15.35 -11.31 42.29
N TRP A 56 -14.43 -11.60 41.36
CA TRP A 56 -14.70 -11.69 39.91
C TRP A 56 -14.88 -13.13 39.41
N ALA A 57 -14.50 -14.12 40.21
CA ALA A 57 -14.74 -15.51 39.86
C ALA A 57 -16.23 -15.83 39.98
N ARG A 58 -16.73 -16.64 39.05
CA ARG A 58 -18.13 -17.08 39.02
C ARG A 58 -18.18 -18.50 39.58
N SER A 59 -19.09 -18.77 40.52
CA SER A 59 -19.28 -20.11 41.09
C SER A 59 -19.88 -21.11 40.09
N ALA A 60 -20.57 -20.62 39.06
CA ALA A 60 -21.13 -21.44 38.00
C ALA A 60 -20.72 -20.92 36.61
N VAL A 61 -20.17 -21.82 35.79
CA VAL A 61 -20.04 -21.61 34.34
C VAL A 61 -21.43 -21.74 33.73
N VAL A 62 -22.08 -20.61 33.44
CA VAL A 62 -23.30 -20.61 32.63
C VAL A 62 -22.89 -20.96 31.20
N LEU A 63 -23.15 -22.20 30.79
CA LEU A 63 -23.10 -22.59 29.38
C LEU A 63 -24.13 -21.75 28.63
N MET A 64 -23.66 -20.74 27.91
CA MET A 64 -24.51 -19.93 27.06
C MET A 64 -25.00 -20.82 25.91
N ALA A 65 -26.25 -21.26 25.96
CA ALA A 65 -26.95 -21.75 24.78
C ALA A 65 -27.20 -20.53 23.87
N GLY A 66 -26.19 -20.17 23.09
CA GLY A 66 -26.25 -19.06 22.15
C GLY A 66 -26.99 -19.48 20.91
N ASP A 67 -28.21 -19.00 20.72
CA ASP A 67 -28.74 -18.85 19.36
C ASP A 67 -27.84 -17.84 18.63
N GLU A 68 -27.23 -18.30 17.54
CA GLU A 68 -26.32 -17.59 16.62
C GLU A 68 -27.02 -16.41 15.91
N THR A 69 -27.57 -15.47 16.66
CA THR A 69 -28.38 -14.34 16.15
C THR A 69 -27.55 -13.19 15.61
N GLY A 70 -26.22 -13.36 15.46
CA GLY A 70 -25.31 -12.33 14.97
C GLY A 70 -25.23 -11.06 15.85
N ALA A 71 -25.87 -11.06 17.02
CA ALA A 71 -25.83 -9.95 17.97
C ALA A 71 -24.45 -9.82 18.65
N SER A 72 -23.71 -10.94 18.77
CA SER A 72 -22.31 -10.99 19.24
C SER A 72 -21.34 -10.36 18.24
N LEU A 73 -21.54 -10.55 16.94
CA LEU A 73 -20.78 -9.88 15.87
C LEU A 73 -20.93 -8.34 15.94
N ARG A 74 -22.01 -7.84 16.53
CA ARG A 74 -22.23 -6.39 16.75
C ARG A 74 -21.55 -5.85 18.02
N ARG A 75 -20.96 -6.69 18.87
CA ARG A 75 -20.29 -6.30 20.12
C ARG A 75 -18.94 -7.00 20.25
N LEU A 76 -18.08 -6.82 19.25
CA LEU A 76 -16.68 -7.22 19.36
C LEU A 76 -15.95 -6.30 20.36
N PRO A 77 -15.30 -6.83 21.41
CA PRO A 77 -14.43 -6.06 22.27
C PRO A 77 -13.21 -5.58 21.47
N GLY A 78 -13.07 -4.27 21.37
CA GLY A 78 -12.10 -3.58 20.52
C GLY A 78 -12.66 -2.21 20.12
N THR A 79 -11.81 -1.31 19.61
CA THR A 79 -12.19 0.05 19.15
C THR A 79 -13.18 0.05 17.96
N VAL A 80 -13.64 -1.13 17.53
CA VAL A 80 -14.45 -1.39 16.32
C VAL A 80 -15.92 -1.73 16.63
N GLY A 81 -16.40 -1.53 17.86
CA GLY A 81 -17.78 -1.82 18.28
C GLY A 81 -18.88 -0.94 17.65
N ARG A 82 -18.54 -0.01 16.76
CA ARG A 82 -19.50 0.72 15.92
C ARG A 82 -18.93 0.86 14.52
N ALA A 83 -19.46 0.03 13.61
CA ALA A 83 -19.04 -0.12 12.22
C ALA A 83 -17.59 -0.64 12.08
N ALA A 84 -17.45 -1.80 11.46
CA ALA A 84 -16.24 -2.12 10.73
C ALA A 84 -16.13 -1.12 9.56
N THR A 85 -15.70 0.11 9.85
CA THR A 85 -15.02 0.91 8.86
C THR A 85 -13.77 0.09 8.53
N ALA A 86 -13.80 -0.62 7.41
CA ALA A 86 -12.75 -1.55 6.97
C ALA A 86 -11.37 -1.02 7.36
N SER A 87 -10.52 -1.79 8.03
CA SER A 87 -9.17 -1.30 8.30
C SER A 87 -8.30 -1.47 7.05
N VAL A 88 -7.46 -0.48 6.76
CA VAL A 88 -6.42 -0.57 5.73
C VAL A 88 -5.07 -0.68 6.43
N ALA A 89 -4.27 -1.68 6.07
CA ALA A 89 -2.93 -1.84 6.62
C ALA A 89 -2.01 -0.72 6.13
N CYS A 90 -1.24 -0.13 7.04
CA CYS A 90 -0.23 0.87 6.68
C CYS A 90 0.82 0.26 5.74
N PRO A 91 1.13 0.88 4.59
CA PRO A 91 2.11 0.35 3.63
C PRO A 91 3.55 0.36 4.17
N HIS A 92 3.81 1.04 5.28
CA HIS A 92 5.14 1.19 5.87
C HIS A 92 5.40 0.25 7.07
N CYS A 93 4.40 0.02 7.93
CA CYS A 93 4.56 -0.76 9.16
C CYS A 93 3.48 -1.82 9.42
N GLY A 94 2.47 -1.95 8.54
CA GLY A 94 1.40 -2.95 8.65
C GLY A 94 0.32 -2.64 9.68
N GLU A 95 0.42 -1.55 10.44
CA GLU A 95 -0.58 -1.17 11.44
C GLU A 95 -1.95 -0.91 10.78
N PRO A 96 -3.05 -1.48 11.29
CA PRO A 96 -4.39 -1.21 10.78
C PRO A 96 -4.80 0.24 11.07
N ASN A 97 -5.17 0.97 10.00
CA ASN A 97 -5.63 2.35 10.07
C ASN A 97 -7.05 2.46 9.50
N SER A 98 -7.71 3.59 9.77
CA SER A 98 -8.95 3.97 9.09
C SER A 98 -8.71 4.15 7.58
N PRO A 99 -9.65 3.79 6.68
CA PRO A 99 -9.56 4.08 5.24
C PRO A 99 -9.45 5.56 4.93
N ALA A 100 -9.93 6.41 5.84
CA ALA A 100 -9.86 7.87 5.71
C ALA A 100 -8.58 8.47 6.35
N ALA A 101 -7.68 7.65 6.89
CA ALA A 101 -6.45 8.15 7.49
C ALA A 101 -5.48 8.68 6.43
N VAL A 102 -4.99 9.91 6.61
CA VAL A 102 -3.95 10.50 5.75
C VAL A 102 -2.55 10.04 6.18
N ASN A 103 -2.33 9.90 7.50
CA ASN A 103 -1.09 9.45 8.12
C ASN A 103 -1.35 8.24 9.01
N CYS A 104 -0.35 7.35 9.10
CA CYS A 104 -0.42 6.18 9.98
C CYS A 104 -0.39 6.59 11.46
N ILE A 105 -1.31 6.04 12.26
CA ILE A 105 -1.41 6.31 13.71
C ILE A 105 -0.17 5.85 14.51
N ARG A 106 0.60 4.89 13.98
CA ARG A 106 1.78 4.33 14.67
C ARG A 106 3.09 4.92 14.19
N CYS A 107 3.34 4.97 12.88
CA CYS A 107 4.62 5.45 12.34
C CYS A 107 4.59 6.88 11.80
N GLY A 108 3.42 7.52 11.70
CA GLY A 108 3.27 8.89 11.20
C GLY A 108 3.44 9.09 9.69
N LEU A 109 3.92 8.07 8.96
CA LEU A 109 4.12 8.13 7.50
C LEU A 109 2.78 8.17 6.75
N PRO A 110 2.76 8.74 5.52
CA PRO A 110 1.53 8.86 4.73
C PRO A 110 0.94 7.50 4.38
N MET A 111 -0.39 7.41 4.33
CA MET A 111 -1.10 6.18 3.92
C MET A 111 -1.11 5.99 2.40
N VAL A 112 -0.81 7.04 1.63
CA VAL A 112 -0.72 7.02 0.16
C VAL A 112 0.75 7.04 -0.25
N VAL A 113 1.19 5.99 -0.94
CA VAL A 113 2.50 5.95 -1.59
C VAL A 113 2.33 6.53 -2.98
N ILE A 114 2.85 7.74 -3.20
CA ILE A 114 2.86 8.37 -4.51
C ILE A 114 3.87 7.61 -5.37
N ALA A 115 3.39 6.96 -6.44
CA ALA A 115 4.28 6.37 -7.42
C ALA A 115 5.06 7.50 -8.11
N PRO A 116 6.36 7.31 -8.38
CA PRO A 116 7.13 8.29 -9.14
C PRO A 116 6.48 8.54 -10.51
N GLU A 117 6.50 9.79 -10.96
CA GLU A 117 6.06 10.18 -12.30
C GLU A 117 6.84 9.36 -13.34
N PRO A 118 6.17 8.78 -14.37
CA PRO A 118 6.87 8.05 -15.41
C PRO A 118 7.92 8.94 -16.08
N GLU A 119 9.14 8.40 -16.24
CA GLU A 119 10.17 9.06 -17.03
C GLU A 119 9.68 9.28 -18.46
N PRO A 120 10.00 10.44 -19.09
CA PRO A 120 9.56 10.70 -20.45
C PRO A 120 10.13 9.65 -21.40
N GLU A 121 9.25 9.03 -22.20
CA GLU A 121 9.67 8.10 -23.24
C GLU A 121 10.58 8.83 -24.24
N LEU A 122 11.78 8.28 -24.46
CA LEU A 122 12.73 8.82 -25.44
C LEU A 122 12.15 8.64 -26.84
N VAL A 123 11.75 9.75 -27.47
CA VAL A 123 11.32 9.75 -28.87
C VAL A 123 12.56 9.56 -29.75
N TYR A 124 12.71 8.39 -30.36
CA TYR A 124 13.75 8.14 -31.36
C TYR A 124 13.31 8.72 -32.71
N TYR A 125 13.98 9.78 -33.16
CA TYR A 125 13.79 10.29 -34.52
C TYR A 125 14.52 9.36 -35.50
N ALA A 126 13.79 8.83 -36.49
CA ALA A 126 14.43 8.12 -37.59
C ALA A 126 15.37 9.09 -38.34
N PRO A 127 16.56 8.64 -38.75
CA PRO A 127 17.46 9.46 -39.56
C PRO A 127 16.78 9.86 -40.86
N GLU A 128 17.02 11.10 -41.30
CA GLU A 128 16.50 11.64 -42.55
C GLU A 128 16.98 10.77 -43.73
N PRO A 129 16.13 10.49 -44.75
CA PRO A 129 16.53 9.68 -45.89
C PRO A 129 17.74 10.30 -46.61
N GLU A 130 18.67 9.46 -47.05
CA GLU A 130 19.82 9.91 -47.85
C GLU A 130 19.34 10.59 -49.14
N PRO A 131 20.02 11.66 -49.59
CA PRO A 131 19.67 12.33 -50.84
C PRO A 131 19.81 11.36 -52.02
N GLU A 132 18.88 11.44 -52.98
CA GLU A 132 18.94 10.65 -54.21
C GLU A 132 20.26 10.93 -54.95
N PRO A 133 20.90 9.91 -55.55
CA PRO A 133 22.13 10.09 -56.31
C PRO A 133 21.89 11.02 -57.51
N GLU A 134 22.83 11.94 -57.74
CA GLU A 134 22.80 12.80 -58.93
C GLU A 134 22.80 11.95 -60.22
N PRO A 135 22.06 12.38 -61.27
CA PRO A 135 22.04 11.67 -62.54
C PRO A 135 23.45 11.61 -63.14
N GLU A 136 23.86 10.42 -63.59
CA GLU A 136 25.12 10.24 -64.31
C GLU A 136 25.16 11.09 -65.58
N PRO A 137 26.32 11.66 -65.95
CA PRO A 137 26.44 12.46 -67.17
C PRO A 137 26.16 11.60 -68.41
N GLU A 138 25.37 12.15 -69.34
CA GLU A 138 25.10 11.50 -70.63
C GLU A 138 26.41 11.27 -71.41
N PRO A 139 26.53 10.15 -72.16
CA PRO A 139 27.73 9.85 -72.92
C PRO A 139 27.97 10.90 -74.02
N ASP A 140 29.18 11.46 -74.06
CA ASP A 140 29.59 12.39 -75.12
C ASP A 140 29.77 11.65 -76.45
N ASN A 141 28.82 11.83 -77.36
CA ASN A 141 28.79 11.21 -78.68
C ASN A 141 29.54 12.04 -79.75
N SER A 142 30.27 13.09 -79.37
CA SER A 142 31.00 13.99 -80.28
C SER A 142 31.97 13.24 -81.21
N ALA A 143 32.70 12.26 -80.69
CA ALA A 143 33.66 11.47 -81.45
C ALA A 143 33.01 10.69 -82.60
N ILE A 144 31.80 10.16 -82.39
CA ILE A 144 31.05 9.39 -83.41
C ILE A 144 30.69 10.30 -84.59
N TRP A 145 30.24 11.53 -84.29
CA TRP A 145 29.92 12.52 -85.32
C TRP A 145 31.15 12.96 -86.11
N ILE A 146 32.29 13.15 -85.45
CA ILE A 146 33.56 13.48 -86.10
C ILE A 146 33.96 12.36 -87.07
N ILE A 147 33.90 11.10 -86.63
CA ILE A 147 34.21 9.93 -87.47
C ILE A 147 33.28 9.87 -88.68
N ALA A 148 31.97 10.05 -88.47
CA ALA A 148 30.98 10.04 -89.56
C ALA A 148 31.26 11.13 -90.61
N ILE A 149 31.56 12.36 -90.18
CA ILE A 149 31.89 13.47 -91.09
C ILE A 149 33.18 13.16 -91.86
N CYS A 150 34.23 12.70 -91.19
CA CYS A 150 35.48 12.31 -91.84
C CYS A 150 35.25 11.23 -92.91
N MET A 151 34.44 10.21 -92.61
CA MET A 151 34.10 9.15 -93.57
C MET A 151 33.37 9.71 -94.80
N VAL A 152 32.40 10.61 -94.61
CA VAL A 152 31.68 11.26 -95.72
C VAL A 152 32.63 12.07 -96.60
N VAL A 153 33.55 12.83 -96.01
CA VAL A 153 34.54 13.62 -96.76
C VAL A 153 35.47 12.72 -97.57
N VAL A 154 35.94 11.61 -96.98
CA VAL A 154 36.78 10.63 -97.68
C VAL A 154 36.02 10.00 -98.85
N ILE A 155 34.77 9.60 -98.65
CA ILE A 155 33.93 9.03 -99.72
C ILE A 155 33.73 10.04 -100.84
N LEU A 156 33.39 11.29 -100.52
CA LEU A 156 33.23 12.35 -101.51
C LEU A 156 34.51 12.60 -102.31
N ALA A 157 35.66 12.62 -101.63
CA ALA A 157 36.96 12.77 -102.29
C ALA A 157 37.25 11.61 -103.25
N VAL A 158 37.00 10.36 -102.84
CA VAL A 158 37.14 9.16 -103.69
C VAL A 158 36.21 9.22 -104.89
N VAL A 159 34.95 9.60 -104.71
CA VAL A 159 34.00 9.75 -105.81
C VAL A 159 34.46 10.83 -106.79
N LEU A 160 34.93 11.98 -106.29
CA LEU A 160 35.49 13.06 -107.10
C LEU A 160 36.71 12.61 -107.90
N THR A 161 37.65 11.89 -107.28
CA THR A 161 38.83 11.39 -107.99
C THR A 161 38.47 10.38 -109.07
N LEU A 162 37.53 9.46 -108.81
CA LEU A 162 37.03 8.53 -109.82
C LEU A 162 36.36 9.27 -110.99
N ILE A 163 35.53 10.29 -110.73
CA ILE A 163 34.91 11.10 -111.78
C ILE A 163 35.96 11.81 -112.64
N LEU A 164 37.02 12.34 -112.00
CA LEU A 164 38.11 13.03 -112.70
C LEU A 164 38.99 12.06 -113.52
N GLN A 165 39.15 10.80 -113.09
CA GLN A 165 39.90 9.78 -113.82
C GLN A 165 39.13 9.19 -115.02
N HIS A 166 37.80 9.22 -114.99
CA HIS A 166 36.92 8.70 -116.05
C HIS A 166 36.44 9.76 -117.05
N ARG A 167 36.88 11.02 -116.91
CA ARG A 167 36.68 12.09 -117.89
C ARG A 167 37.90 12.28 -118.77
#